data_AF-A0A0F9HLC3-F1
#
_entry.id   AF-A0A0F9HLC3-F1
#
_cell.length_a   1.000
_cell.length_b   1.000
_cell.length_c   1.000
_cell.angle_alpha   90.00
_cell.angle_beta   90.00
_cell.angle_gamma   90.00
#
_symmetry.space_group_name_H-M   'P 1'
#
loop_
_entity.id
_entity.type
_entity.pdbx_description
1 polymer ?
#
loop_
_entity_poly.entity_id
_entity_poly.type
_entity_poly.pdbx_seq_one_letter_code
_entity_poly.pdbx_strand_id
1 'polypeptide(L)' 'MRHSCMCLQCGRAFELALEPSDNIDGKDCPICGGSNIVKHDPKSFFEMFFGGAGGT' A
#
# COMPACT_ATOMS: atom_id res chain seq x y z
N MET A 1 -12.57 -4.30 5.42
CA MET A 1 -12.43 -3.19 4.46
C MET A 1 -11.45 -3.64 3.37
N ARG A 2 -11.39 -3.03 2.18
CA ARG A 2 -10.36 -3.39 1.17
C ARG A 2 -9.27 -2.34 1.19
N HIS A 3 -8.03 -2.77 1.45
CA HIS A 3 -6.86 -1.91 1.42
C HIS A 3 -6.07 -2.20 0.14
N SER A 4 -5.70 -1.15 -0.59
CA SER A 4 -4.81 -1.27 -1.75
C SER A 4 -3.38 -1.48 -1.25
N CYS A 5 -2.73 -2.52 -1.73
CA CYS A 5 -1.33 -2.83 -1.41
C CYS A 5 -0.53 -2.98 -2.70
N MET A 6 0.78 -2.78 -2.61
CA MET A 6 1.70 -2.94 -3.73
C MET A 6 2.84 -3.88 -3.35
N CYS A 7 3.19 -4.79 -4.25
CA CYS A 7 4.38 -5.60 -4.10
C CYS A 7 5.59 -4.87 -4.69
N LEU A 8 6.62 -4.65 -3.87
CA LEU A 8 7.88 -4.04 -4.31
C LEU A 8 8.74 -5.00 -5.14
N GLN A 9 8.48 -6.32 -5.05
CA GLN A 9 9.26 -7.32 -5.79
C GLN A 9 8.84 -7.45 -7.25
N CYS A 10 7.54 -7.41 -7.55
CA CYS A 10 7.02 -7.49 -8.91
C CYS A 10 6.40 -6.18 -9.42
N GLY A 11 6.32 -5.15 -8.58
CA GLY A 11 5.74 -3.85 -8.93
C GLY A 11 4.23 -3.86 -9.17
N ARG A 12 3.53 -4.93 -8.77
CA ARG A 12 2.08 -5.05 -8.99
C ARG A 12 1.29 -4.62 -7.77
N ALA A 13 0.24 -3.85 -8.02
CA ALA A 13 -0.77 -3.50 -7.03
C ALA A 13 -1.88 -4.55 -6.96
N PHE A 14 -2.43 -4.76 -5.77
CA PHE A 14 -3.52 -5.68 -5.50
C PHE A 14 -4.28 -5.27 -4.25
N GLU A 15 -5.55 -5.68 -4.15
CA GLU A 15 -6.37 -5.41 -2.98
C GLU A 15 -6.31 -6.56 -1.99
N LEU A 16 -6.12 -6.21 -0.71
CA LEU A 16 -6.22 -7.14 0.39
C LEU A 16 -7.45 -6.80 1.24
N ALA A 17 -8.24 -7.83 1.55
CA ALA A 17 -9.24 -7.73 2.60
C ALA A 17 -8.52 -7.82 3.96
N LEU A 18 -8.29 -6.66 4.56
CA LEU A 18 -7.69 -6.50 5.88
C LEU A 18 -8.62 -5.65 6.73
N GLU A 19 -8.63 -5.88 8.03
CA GLU A 19 -9.19 -4.93 8.97
C GLU A 19 -8.25 -3.73 9.13
N PRO A 20 -8.75 -2.53 9.49
CA PRO A 20 -7.91 -1.35 9.71
C PRO A 20 -6.80 -1.58 10.76
N SER A 21 -7.01 -2.54 11.66
CA SER A 21 -6.06 -2.93 12.70
C SER A 21 -5.09 -4.03 12.26
N ASP A 22 -5.34 -4.71 11.15
CA ASP A 22 -4.51 -5.82 10.68
C ASP A 22 -3.28 -5.29 9.98
N ASN A 23 -2.11 -5.81 10.35
CA ASN A 23 -0.88 -5.56 9.61
C ASN A 23 -0.81 -6.43 8.35
N ILE A 24 -0.06 -5.94 7.36
CA ILE A 24 0.33 -6.74 6.19
C ILE A 24 1.49 -7.70 6.49
N ASP A 25 2.00 -7.69 7.72
CA ASP A 25 3.03 -8.60 8.21
C ASP A 25 2.57 -10.05 8.08
N GLY A 26 3.34 -10.83 7.32
CA GLY A 26 3.04 -12.24 7.05
C GLY A 26 2.10 -12.52 5.86
N LYS A 27 1.76 -11.50 5.06
CA LYS A 27 1.04 -11.71 3.78
C LYS A 27 2.06 -11.70 2.63
N ASP A 28 1.93 -12.67 1.72
CA ASP A 28 2.70 -12.72 0.49
C ASP A 28 1.90 -12.12 -0.68
N CYS A 29 2.61 -11.61 -1.67
CA CYS A 29 2.00 -11.15 -2.91
C CYS A 29 1.33 -12.33 -3.62
N PRO A 30 0.02 -12.29 -3.89
CA PRO A 30 -0.70 -13.38 -4.56
C PRO A 30 -0.27 -13.58 -6.03
N ILE A 31 0.53 -12.68 -6.58
CA ILE A 31 0.97 -12.73 -7.98
C ILE A 31 2.35 -13.37 -8.14
N CYS A 32 3.26 -13.15 -7.19
CA CYS A 32 4.64 -13.64 -7.28
C CYS A 32 5.13 -14.40 -6.04
N GLY A 33 4.34 -14.46 -4.96
CA GLY A 33 4.76 -15.04 -3.68
C GLY A 33 5.80 -14.21 -2.92
N GLY A 34 6.00 -12.95 -3.28
CA GLY A 34 6.95 -12.07 -2.62
C GLY A 34 6.41 -11.50 -1.31
N SER A 35 7.20 -11.51 -0.25
CA SER A 35 6.88 -10.97 1.07
C SER A 35 7.15 -9.46 1.21
N ASN A 36 7.75 -8.84 0.20
CA ASN A 36 7.97 -7.38 0.15
C ASN A 36 6.72 -6.67 -0.38
N ILE A 37 5.74 -6.46 0.49
CA ILE A 37 4.50 -5.76 0.19
C ILE A 37 4.34 -4.54 1.08
N VAL A 38 3.71 -3.48 0.56
CA VAL A 38 3.45 -2.23 1.28
C VAL A 38 1.99 -1.83 1.15
N LYS A 39 1.42 -1.27 2.21
CA LYS A 39 0.07 -0.68 2.18
C LYS A 39 0.15 0.63 1.41
N HIS A 40 -0.65 0.74 0.35
CA HIS A 40 -0.76 1.93 -0.47
C HIS A 40 -2.11 2.59 -0.18
N ASP A 41 -2.14 3.43 0.84
CA ASP A 41 -3.31 4.28 1.11
C ASP A 41 -3.24 5.53 0.22
N PRO A 42 -4.23 5.76 -0.66
CA PRO A 42 -4.20 6.85 -1.65
C PRO A 42 -4.19 8.25 -1.01
N LYS A 43 -4.45 8.38 0.29
CA LYS A 43 -4.34 9.64 1.03
C LYS A 43 -2.88 10.07 1.29
N SER A 44 -1.94 9.13 1.39
CA SER A 44 -0.53 9.48 1.68
C SER A 44 0.29 9.86 0.45
N PHE A 45 -0.15 9.48 -0.76
CA PHE A 45 0.58 9.81 -1.99
C PHE A 45 0.44 11.28 -2.39
N PHE A 46 -0.73 11.89 -2.17
CA PHE A 46 -0.96 13.31 -2.49
C PHE A 46 -0.07 14.23 -1.62
N GLU A 47 0.13 13.91 -0.34
CA GLU A 47 1.02 14.70 0.52
C GLU A 47 2.49 14.60 0.10
N MET A 48 2.95 13.45 -0.40
CA MET A 48 4.36 13.25 -0.75
C MET A 48 4.75 13.84 -2.11
N PHE A 49 3.82 13.93 -3.07
CA PHE A 49 4.10 14.45 -4.42
C PHE A 49 3.48 15.83 -4.74
N PHE A 50 2.43 16.25 -4.03
CA PHE A 50 1.72 17.52 -4.29
C PHE A 50 1.41 18.35 -3.03
N GLY A 51 1.62 17.82 -1.81
CA GLY A 51 1.30 18.50 -0.55
C GLY A 51 2.34 19.49 -0.03
N GLY A 52 3.41 19.73 -0.78
CA GLY A 52 4.46 20.70 -0.45
C GLY A 52 4.21 22.10 -1.02
N ALA A 53 3.00 22.65 -0.92
CA ALA A 53 2.72 24.06 -1.20
C ALA A 53 1.35 24.49 -0.64
N GLY A 54 1.24 24.57 0.68
CA GLY A 54 0.06 25.12 1.37
C GLY A 54 0.47 25.99 2.57
N GLY A 55 1.58 26.72 2.44
CA GLY A 55 1.97 27.75 3.40
C GLY A 55 1.69 29.13 2.84
N THR A 56 0.51 29.69 3.16
CA THR A 56 0.23 31.11 3.41
C THR A 56 -1.06 31.23 4.19
#